data_AF-A0A9K3Q149-F1
#
_entry.id   AF-A0A9K3Q149-F1
#
_cell.length_a   1.000
_cell.length_b   1.000
_cell.length_c   1.000
_cell.angle_alpha   90.00
_cell.angle_beta   90.00
_cell.angle_gamma   90.00
#
_symmetry.space_group_name_H-M   'P 1'
#
loop_
_entity.id
_entity.type
_entity.pdbx_description
1 polymer ?
#
loop_
_entity_poly.entity_id
_entity_poly.type
_entity_poly.pdbx_seq_one_letter_code
_entity_poly.pdbx_strand_id
1 'polypeptide(L)'
;MATRSTRSTNHALTAMSLLYLTVLVNVWIQQEPNLLEDLEFLSKDSSWFSFDWHSHGYTTTRSMFKSLFTHANWEHVLSNMFLLWMVGRQLFVPSDLEAETASSSRWKYFFSSWTSPFCFLWIYFGSEVLAIVGCRFLSHLFDREWEGRVRRHRTAWSWQWVPDAWKDMYYTISNAQQVMKLRVWQNTPLIGSSAAVFGVIGAHCYIALCDRDHPAKMDSRAQMLCILKIGMELSRTPLSLDQISSLGNDDNIDHASHFCGFLGGFLLASVWHVLSRKWRHHGSQHRYYETRCV
;
A
#
# COMPACT_ATOMS: atom_id res chain seq x y z
N MET A 1 -30.99 28.67 -7.42
CA MET A 1 -30.72 27.21 -7.59
C MET A 1 -29.48 26.90 -8.45
N ALA A 2 -29.04 27.77 -9.37
CA ALA A 2 -27.91 27.49 -10.27
C ALA A 2 -26.50 27.39 -9.63
N THR A 3 -26.27 28.00 -8.46
CA THR A 3 -24.90 28.12 -7.88
C THR A 3 -24.38 26.88 -7.16
N ARG A 4 -25.22 25.85 -6.89
CA ARG A 4 -24.79 24.63 -6.19
C ARG A 4 -24.26 23.53 -7.11
N SER A 5 -24.64 23.53 -8.39
CA SER A 5 -24.17 22.54 -9.38
C SER A 5 -22.66 22.69 -9.63
N THR A 6 -22.19 23.94 -9.73
CA THR A 6 -20.80 24.27 -10.12
C THR A 6 -19.73 23.84 -9.11
N ARG A 7 -20.06 23.69 -7.81
CA ARG A 7 -19.06 23.34 -6.81
C ARG A 7 -18.71 21.85 -6.82
N SER A 8 -19.68 20.99 -7.09
CA SER A 8 -19.47 19.53 -7.14
C SER A 8 -18.60 19.13 -8.32
N THR A 9 -18.82 19.74 -9.47
CA THR A 9 -18.04 19.51 -10.69
C THR A 9 -16.57 19.93 -10.50
N ASN A 10 -16.32 21.04 -9.81
CA ASN A 10 -14.94 21.50 -9.53
C ASN A 10 -14.14 20.50 -8.69
N HIS A 11 -14.75 19.85 -7.68
CA HIS A 11 -14.04 18.87 -6.86
C HIS A 11 -13.69 17.60 -7.64
N ALA A 12 -14.64 17.07 -8.42
CA ALA A 12 -14.40 15.91 -9.27
C ALA A 12 -13.31 16.18 -10.31
N LEU A 13 -13.32 17.36 -10.94
CA LEU A 13 -12.26 17.80 -11.85
C LEU A 13 -10.91 17.88 -11.14
N THR A 14 -10.86 18.43 -9.91
CA THR A 14 -9.61 18.53 -9.15
C THR A 14 -9.05 17.15 -8.80
N ALA A 15 -9.90 16.21 -8.37
CA ALA A 15 -9.48 14.83 -8.09
C ALA A 15 -8.97 14.13 -9.37
N MET A 16 -9.68 14.31 -10.49
CA MET A 16 -9.25 13.79 -11.80
C MET A 16 -7.90 14.39 -12.23
N SER A 17 -7.73 15.70 -12.08
CA SER A 17 -6.47 16.38 -12.39
C SER A 17 -5.32 15.87 -11.52
N LEU A 18 -5.55 15.59 -10.24
CA LEU A 18 -4.52 15.01 -9.35
C LEU A 18 -4.19 13.57 -9.70
N LEU A 19 -5.19 12.77 -10.06
CA LEU A 19 -4.97 11.40 -10.55
C LEU A 19 -4.09 11.43 -11.81
N TYR A 20 -4.45 12.27 -12.80
CA TYR A 20 -3.67 12.43 -14.01
C TYR A 20 -2.27 13.01 -13.75
N LEU A 21 -2.15 14.00 -12.88
CA LEU A 21 -0.85 14.55 -12.50
C LEU A 21 0.01 13.48 -11.84
N THR A 22 -0.56 12.65 -10.97
CA THR A 22 0.17 11.54 -10.34
C THR A 22 0.65 10.55 -11.41
N VAL A 23 -0.20 10.19 -12.37
CA VAL A 23 0.21 9.33 -13.50
C VAL A 23 1.33 9.97 -14.32
N LEU A 24 1.19 11.23 -14.71
CA LEU A 24 2.18 11.94 -15.51
C LEU A 24 3.51 12.11 -14.77
N VAL A 25 3.49 12.42 -13.47
CA VAL A 25 4.70 12.55 -12.65
C VAL A 25 5.45 11.22 -12.57
N ASN A 26 4.75 10.10 -12.36
CA ASN A 26 5.37 8.77 -12.36
C ASN A 26 6.00 8.43 -13.72
N VAL A 27 5.28 8.71 -14.83
CA VAL A 27 5.80 8.49 -16.19
C VAL A 27 6.99 9.39 -16.47
N TRP A 28 6.93 10.67 -16.08
CA TRP A 28 7.98 11.65 -16.31
C TRP A 28 9.26 11.33 -15.53
N ILE A 29 9.14 11.00 -14.24
CA ILE A 29 10.29 10.59 -13.42
C ILE A 29 10.98 9.36 -14.03
N GLN A 30 10.24 8.42 -14.63
CA GLN A 30 10.83 7.27 -15.31
C GLN A 30 11.61 7.66 -16.59
N GLN A 31 11.31 8.80 -17.22
CA GLN A 31 12.02 9.27 -18.41
C GLN A 31 13.36 9.92 -18.08
N GLU A 32 13.65 10.26 -16.81
CA GLU A 32 14.91 10.93 -16.49
C GLU A 32 16.10 9.98 -16.75
N PRO A 33 17.05 10.36 -17.64
CA PRO A 33 18.17 9.49 -18.01
C PRO A 33 19.11 9.22 -16.83
N ASN A 34 19.11 10.11 -15.83
CA ASN A 34 19.89 9.96 -14.60
C ASN A 34 19.23 9.01 -13.59
N LEU A 35 18.04 8.46 -13.90
CA LEU A 35 17.42 7.44 -13.05
C LEU A 35 18.32 6.21 -12.92
N LEU A 36 19.11 5.90 -13.95
CA LEU A 36 20.13 4.86 -13.89
C LEU A 36 21.23 5.22 -12.89
N GLU A 37 21.72 6.46 -12.85
CA GLU A 37 22.70 6.90 -11.84
C GLU A 37 22.09 6.97 -10.43
N ASP A 38 20.78 7.21 -10.32
CA ASP A 38 20.05 7.26 -9.06
C ASP A 38 19.70 5.87 -8.52
N LEU A 39 19.34 4.92 -9.40
CA LEU A 39 19.26 3.49 -9.10
C LEU A 39 20.64 2.95 -8.81
N GLU A 40 21.63 3.42 -9.56
CA GLU A 40 23.01 3.10 -9.31
C GLU A 40 23.42 3.68 -7.97
N PHE A 41 23.02 4.89 -7.56
CA PHE A 41 23.23 5.45 -6.21
C PHE A 41 22.50 4.65 -5.13
N LEU A 42 21.25 4.25 -5.37
CA LEU A 42 20.52 3.31 -4.51
C LEU A 42 21.22 1.94 -4.43
N SER A 43 22.03 1.56 -5.42
CA SER A 43 22.82 0.31 -5.46
C SER A 43 24.29 0.45 -5.05
N LYS A 44 24.91 1.63 -5.24
CA LYS A 44 26.34 1.98 -5.10
C LYS A 44 26.63 2.59 -3.74
N ASP A 45 25.63 2.90 -2.94
CA ASP A 45 25.79 2.95 -1.48
C ASP A 45 26.06 1.52 -0.96
N SER A 46 27.17 0.98 -1.46
CA SER A 46 27.76 -0.36 -1.41
C SER A 46 28.43 -0.62 -0.07
N SER A 47 28.05 0.17 0.93
CA SER A 47 28.19 -0.16 2.34
C SER A 47 27.22 -1.29 2.75
N TRP A 48 26.82 -2.16 1.82
CA TRP A 48 26.00 -3.37 1.96
C TRP A 48 26.53 -4.38 3.01
N PHE A 49 27.80 -4.25 3.42
CA PHE A 49 28.40 -4.97 4.56
C PHE A 49 28.56 -4.12 5.83
N SER A 50 28.39 -2.80 5.73
CA SER A 50 28.22 -1.95 6.89
C SER A 50 26.79 -2.12 7.40
N PHE A 51 26.68 -2.65 8.60
CA PHE A 51 25.43 -2.98 9.27
C PHE A 51 24.47 -1.79 9.50
N ASP A 52 24.82 -0.57 9.10
CA ASP A 52 24.14 0.64 9.54
C ASP A 52 23.07 1.16 8.56
N TRP A 53 23.22 1.01 7.24
CA TRP A 53 22.30 1.64 6.27
C TRP A 53 20.98 0.89 6.03
N HIS A 54 20.93 -0.41 6.35
CA HIS A 54 19.73 -1.24 6.18
C HIS A 54 19.25 -1.90 7.47
N SER A 55 19.73 -1.44 8.63
CA SER A 55 18.93 -1.63 9.84
C SER A 55 17.61 -0.86 9.64
N HIS A 56 16.49 -1.46 10.02
CA HIS A 56 15.13 -0.90 9.90
C HIS A 56 14.93 0.49 10.54
N GLY A 57 15.98 1.08 11.13
CA GLY A 57 16.03 2.43 11.69
C GLY A 57 16.30 3.58 10.71
N TYR A 58 16.81 3.36 9.48
CA TYR A 58 17.31 4.47 8.63
C TYR A 58 16.55 4.75 7.33
N THR A 59 15.40 4.10 7.05
CA THR A 59 14.57 4.51 5.91
C THR A 59 14.04 5.93 6.17
N THR A 60 14.65 6.90 5.49
CA THR A 60 14.26 8.30 5.62
C THR A 60 12.94 8.53 4.90
N THR A 61 12.15 9.49 5.38
CA THR A 61 10.94 9.95 4.68
C THR A 61 11.23 10.27 3.21
N ARG A 62 12.40 10.83 2.90
CA ARG A 62 12.85 11.10 1.53
C ARG A 62 12.97 9.84 0.68
N SER A 63 13.59 8.77 1.21
CA SER A 63 13.71 7.50 0.49
C SER A 63 12.34 6.84 0.24
N MET A 64 11.42 6.92 1.20
CA MET A 64 10.04 6.43 1.04
C MET A 64 9.27 7.20 -0.03
N PHE A 65 9.45 8.52 -0.12
CA PHE A 65 8.83 9.29 -1.19
C PHE A 65 9.47 9.00 -2.55
N LYS A 66 10.79 8.80 -2.60
CA LYS A 66 11.49 8.47 -3.85
C LYS A 66 11.05 7.11 -4.39
N SER A 67 10.93 6.09 -3.53
CA SER A 67 10.50 4.75 -3.94
C SER A 67 9.15 4.73 -4.62
N LEU A 68 8.21 5.58 -4.19
CA LEU A 68 6.87 5.67 -4.78
C LEU A 68 6.91 6.02 -6.28
N PHE A 69 7.94 6.75 -6.75
CA PHE A 69 8.03 7.20 -8.13
C PHE A 69 9.07 6.45 -8.96
N THR A 70 10.02 5.77 -8.33
CA THR A 70 11.03 4.96 -9.02
C THR A 70 10.43 3.60 -9.37
N HIS A 71 10.63 3.10 -10.59
CA HIS A 71 10.13 1.79 -11.01
C HIS A 71 11.22 0.97 -11.69
N ALA A 72 11.14 -0.36 -11.53
CA ALA A 72 12.12 -1.30 -12.08
C ALA A 72 12.17 -1.29 -13.61
N ASN A 73 11.02 -1.18 -14.28
CA ASN A 73 10.92 -1.19 -15.74
C ASN A 73 9.64 -0.48 -16.23
N TRP A 74 9.58 -0.21 -17.53
CA TRP A 74 8.45 0.47 -18.18
C TRP A 74 7.14 -0.31 -18.09
N GLU A 75 7.17 -1.63 -18.16
CA GLU A 75 5.98 -2.48 -18.06
C GLU A 75 5.32 -2.35 -16.67
N HIS A 76 6.14 -2.28 -15.61
CA HIS A 76 5.69 -2.05 -14.24
C HIS A 76 5.08 -0.65 -14.08
N VAL A 77 5.70 0.40 -14.65
CA VAL A 77 5.10 1.76 -14.63
C VAL A 77 3.76 1.77 -15.34
N LEU A 78 3.71 1.25 -16.56
CA LEU A 78 2.50 1.29 -17.39
C LEU A 78 1.35 0.52 -16.75
N SER A 79 1.62 -0.67 -16.22
CA SER A 79 0.62 -1.48 -15.54
C SER A 79 0.12 -0.82 -14.25
N ASN A 80 1.01 -0.29 -13.40
CA ASN A 80 0.63 0.42 -12.18
C ASN A 80 -0.22 1.66 -12.49
N MET A 81 0.23 2.48 -13.44
CA MET A 81 -0.47 3.72 -13.80
C MET A 81 -1.81 3.46 -14.48
N PHE A 82 -1.89 2.42 -15.32
CA PHE A 82 -3.15 1.99 -15.93
C PHE A 82 -4.15 1.52 -14.86
N LEU A 83 -3.69 0.71 -13.92
CA LEU A 83 -4.52 0.20 -12.82
C LEU A 83 -4.96 1.32 -11.87
N LEU A 84 -4.05 2.22 -11.52
CA LEU A 84 -4.32 3.42 -10.74
C LEU A 84 -5.36 4.32 -11.43
N TRP A 85 -5.21 4.56 -12.74
CA TRP A 85 -6.17 5.34 -13.50
C TRP A 85 -7.55 4.66 -13.52
N MET A 86 -7.60 3.36 -13.83
CA MET A 86 -8.86 2.63 -13.95
C MET A 86 -9.63 2.60 -12.62
N VAL A 87 -8.97 2.17 -11.54
CA VAL A 87 -9.59 2.00 -10.22
C VAL A 87 -9.77 3.35 -9.54
N GLY A 88 -8.76 4.22 -9.61
CA GLY A 88 -8.81 5.56 -9.04
C GLY A 88 -9.89 6.44 -9.67
N ARG A 89 -10.09 6.35 -10.99
CA ARG A 89 -11.21 7.05 -11.65
C ARG A 89 -12.55 6.58 -11.10
N GLN A 90 -12.78 5.28 -11.02
CA GLN A 90 -14.03 4.74 -10.49
C GLN A 90 -14.25 5.20 -9.05
N LEU A 91 -13.23 5.09 -8.19
CA LEU A 91 -13.34 5.38 -6.76
C LEU A 91 -13.50 6.88 -6.45
N PHE A 92 -12.73 7.74 -7.13
CA PHE A 92 -12.60 9.16 -6.76
C PHE A 92 -13.32 10.12 -7.71
N VAL A 93 -13.75 9.66 -8.88
CA VAL A 93 -14.37 10.51 -9.91
C VAL A 93 -15.75 9.95 -10.30
N PRO A 94 -16.84 10.49 -9.73
CA PRO A 94 -18.19 10.04 -10.05
C PRO A 94 -18.49 10.29 -11.54
N SER A 95 -19.18 9.35 -12.18
CA SER A 95 -19.67 9.61 -13.54
C SER A 95 -20.82 10.61 -13.51
N ASP A 96 -20.97 11.43 -14.55
CA ASP A 96 -22.04 12.43 -14.63
C ASP A 96 -23.43 11.79 -14.50
N LEU A 97 -23.58 10.57 -15.03
CA LEU A 97 -24.79 9.75 -14.94
C LEU A 97 -25.10 9.32 -13.49
N GLU A 98 -24.07 9.02 -12.70
CA GLU A 98 -24.18 8.69 -11.27
C GLU A 98 -24.49 9.93 -10.43
N ALA A 99 -23.97 11.09 -10.82
CA ALA A 99 -24.22 12.35 -10.12
C ALA A 99 -25.69 12.80 -10.23
N GLU A 100 -26.35 12.53 -11.35
CA GLU A 100 -27.77 12.83 -11.55
C GLU A 100 -28.70 11.84 -10.83
N THR A 101 -28.36 10.55 -10.84
CA THR A 101 -29.16 9.50 -10.20
C THR A 101 -29.03 9.48 -8.68
N ALA A 102 -27.97 10.07 -8.11
CA ALA A 102 -27.82 10.36 -6.69
C ALA A 102 -28.74 11.52 -6.23
N SER A 103 -30.05 11.39 -6.46
CA SER A 103 -31.07 12.38 -6.12
C SER A 103 -31.28 12.55 -4.61
N SER A 104 -30.78 11.61 -3.80
CA SER A 104 -30.86 11.70 -2.34
C SER A 104 -29.79 12.65 -1.78
N SER A 105 -30.22 13.58 -0.93
CA SER A 105 -29.36 14.59 -0.27
C SER A 105 -28.23 13.97 0.57
N ARG A 106 -28.34 12.68 0.92
CA ARG A 106 -27.36 11.91 1.69
C ARG A 106 -26.06 11.70 0.90
N TRP A 107 -26.15 11.57 -0.42
CA TRP A 107 -25.04 11.18 -1.28
C TRP A 107 -24.16 12.35 -1.69
N LYS A 108 -24.73 13.53 -1.94
CA LYS A 108 -23.97 14.73 -2.34
C LYS A 108 -22.85 15.11 -1.37
N TYR A 109 -23.08 14.97 -0.06
CA TYR A 109 -22.04 15.25 0.96
C TYR A 109 -20.99 14.16 1.07
N PHE A 110 -21.39 12.91 0.82
CA PHE A 110 -20.49 11.79 0.88
C PHE A 110 -19.55 11.78 -0.32
N PHE A 111 -20.08 11.97 -1.54
CA PHE A 111 -19.26 12.18 -2.72
C PHE A 111 -18.31 13.33 -2.55
N SER A 112 -18.77 14.49 -2.07
CA SER A 112 -17.88 15.64 -1.83
C SER A 112 -16.68 15.32 -0.91
N SER A 113 -16.78 14.29 -0.06
CA SER A 113 -15.66 13.84 0.78
C SER A 113 -14.74 12.86 0.07
N TRP A 114 -15.25 11.96 -0.77
CA TRP A 114 -14.45 10.99 -1.54
C TRP A 114 -13.85 11.60 -2.81
N THR A 115 -14.51 12.57 -3.42
CA THR A 115 -13.98 13.39 -4.52
C THR A 115 -13.02 14.48 -4.04
N SER A 116 -12.70 14.48 -2.75
CA SER A 116 -11.70 15.37 -2.22
C SER A 116 -10.31 14.93 -2.67
N PRO A 117 -9.49 15.82 -3.25
CA PRO A 117 -8.04 15.66 -3.37
C PRO A 117 -7.38 15.00 -2.17
N PHE A 118 -7.79 15.39 -0.97
CA PHE A 118 -7.24 14.90 0.27
C PHE A 118 -7.54 13.42 0.51
N CYS A 119 -8.71 12.93 0.09
CA CYS A 119 -9.05 11.51 0.22
C CYS A 119 -8.15 10.67 -0.70
N PHE A 120 -7.94 11.11 -1.95
CA PHE A 120 -7.02 10.44 -2.86
C PHE A 120 -5.60 10.40 -2.28
N LEU A 121 -5.06 11.54 -1.84
CA LEU A 121 -3.72 11.62 -1.26
C LEU A 121 -3.60 10.75 0.01
N TRP A 122 -4.63 10.78 0.87
CA TRP A 122 -4.69 9.98 2.08
C TRP A 122 -4.61 8.48 1.79
N ILE A 123 -5.41 7.98 0.84
CA ILE A 123 -5.39 6.58 0.46
C ILE A 123 -4.08 6.24 -0.25
N TYR A 124 -3.70 6.99 -1.28
CA TYR A 124 -2.54 6.67 -2.11
C TYR A 124 -1.23 6.70 -1.32
N PHE A 125 -0.89 7.83 -0.69
CA PHE A 125 0.34 7.95 0.09
C PHE A 125 0.26 7.18 1.41
N GLY A 126 -0.89 7.19 2.07
CA GLY A 126 -1.06 6.47 3.33
C GLY A 126 -0.88 4.97 3.16
N SER A 127 -1.36 4.39 2.05
CA SER A 127 -1.21 2.95 1.79
C SER A 127 0.24 2.57 1.53
N GLU A 128 1.03 3.42 0.86
CA GLU A 128 2.48 3.20 0.70
C GLU A 128 3.20 3.19 2.05
N VAL A 129 2.91 4.18 2.90
CA VAL A 129 3.50 4.25 4.24
C VAL A 129 3.14 2.99 5.04
N LEU A 130 1.88 2.55 4.98
CA LEU A 130 1.43 1.33 5.66
C LEU A 130 2.04 0.06 5.05
N ALA A 131 2.30 0.03 3.73
CA ALA A 131 3.01 -1.07 3.10
C ALA A 131 4.42 -1.21 3.65
N ILE A 132 5.16 -0.09 3.74
CA ILE A 132 6.52 -0.05 4.30
C ILE A 132 6.52 -0.49 5.76
N VAL A 133 5.58 0.02 6.56
CA VAL A 133 5.42 -0.39 7.97
C VAL A 133 5.07 -1.89 8.08
N GLY A 134 4.21 -2.39 7.19
CA GLY A 134 3.83 -3.80 7.13
C GLY A 134 5.00 -4.72 6.77
N CYS A 135 5.78 -4.39 5.75
CA CYS A 135 6.99 -5.13 5.37
C CYS A 135 8.03 -5.16 6.50
N ARG A 136 8.21 -4.04 7.22
CA ARG A 136 9.08 -3.98 8.41
C ARG A 136 8.57 -4.89 9.53
N PHE A 137 7.28 -4.86 9.78
CA PHE A 137 6.66 -5.73 10.78
C PHE A 137 6.87 -7.21 10.43
N LEU A 138 6.64 -7.61 9.17
CA LEU A 138 6.90 -8.98 8.70
C LEU A 138 8.38 -9.37 8.84
N SER A 139 9.29 -8.46 8.50
CA SER A 139 10.72 -8.70 8.69
C SER A 139 11.09 -8.96 10.15
N HIS A 140 10.56 -8.16 11.09
CA HIS A 140 10.77 -8.38 12.52
C HIS A 140 10.16 -9.68 13.03
N LEU A 141 9.02 -10.12 12.47
CA LEU A 141 8.45 -11.43 12.79
C LEU A 141 9.39 -12.56 12.37
N PHE A 142 10.00 -12.46 11.19
CA PHE A 142 10.97 -13.45 10.75
C PHE A 142 12.24 -13.47 11.59
N ASP A 143 12.76 -12.31 11.99
CA ASP A 143 13.91 -12.24 12.92
C ASP A 143 13.60 -12.97 14.22
N ARG A 144 12.42 -12.71 14.82
CA ARG A 144 11.99 -13.38 16.05
C ARG A 144 11.83 -14.89 15.86
N GLU A 145 11.26 -15.31 14.74
CA GLU A 145 11.11 -16.74 14.43
C GLU A 145 12.49 -17.41 14.27
N TRP A 146 13.44 -16.73 13.62
CA TRP A 146 14.80 -17.19 13.43
C TRP A 146 15.54 -17.34 14.75
N GLU A 147 15.51 -16.31 15.61
CA GLU A 147 16.05 -16.38 16.97
C GLU A 147 15.41 -17.51 17.80
N GLY A 148 14.12 -17.76 17.61
CA GLY A 148 13.42 -18.89 18.22
C GLY A 148 13.98 -20.25 17.76
N ARG A 149 14.31 -20.40 16.48
CA ARG A 149 14.94 -21.60 15.92
C ARG A 149 16.36 -21.80 16.46
N VAL A 150 17.17 -20.73 16.49
CA VAL A 150 18.52 -20.75 17.08
C VAL A 150 18.48 -21.19 18.54
N ARG A 151 17.58 -20.62 19.36
CA ARG A 151 17.40 -21.01 20.78
C ARG A 151 16.98 -22.47 20.95
N ARG A 152 16.04 -22.96 20.13
CA ARG A 152 15.65 -24.38 20.14
C ARG A 152 16.82 -25.30 19.76
N HIS A 153 17.68 -24.87 18.83
CA HIS A 153 18.87 -25.63 18.49
C HIS A 153 19.89 -25.69 19.62
N ARG A 154 20.15 -24.55 20.29
CA ARG A 154 21.05 -24.50 21.48
C ARG A 154 20.61 -25.46 22.57
N THR A 155 19.31 -25.53 22.84
CA THR A 155 18.73 -26.39 23.89
C THR A 155 18.69 -27.87 23.50
N ALA A 156 18.56 -28.19 22.20
CA ALA A 156 18.58 -29.57 21.71
C ALA A 156 19.98 -30.20 21.72
N TRP A 157 21.05 -29.40 21.70
CA TRP A 157 22.42 -29.91 21.75
C TRP A 157 22.79 -30.33 23.18
N SER A 158 22.97 -31.64 23.37
CA SER A 158 23.36 -32.24 24.66
C SER A 158 24.80 -31.92 25.09
N TRP A 159 25.60 -31.31 24.22
CA TRP A 159 27.02 -31.05 24.43
C TRP A 159 27.19 -29.72 25.17
N GLN A 160 27.01 -29.76 26.49
CA GLN A 160 27.08 -28.57 27.36
C GLN A 160 28.46 -27.88 27.32
N TRP A 161 29.51 -28.61 26.95
CA TRP A 161 30.89 -28.10 26.89
C TRP A 161 31.21 -27.30 25.63
N VAL A 162 30.38 -27.37 24.59
CA VAL A 162 30.55 -26.53 23.39
C VAL A 162 29.99 -25.14 23.71
N PRO A 163 30.77 -24.05 23.55
CA PRO A 163 30.25 -22.69 23.78
C PRO A 163 29.09 -22.38 22.83
N ASP A 164 28.08 -21.66 23.31
CA ASP A 164 26.87 -21.36 22.52
C ASP A 164 27.17 -20.63 21.20
N ALA A 165 28.21 -19.79 21.17
CA ALA A 165 28.67 -19.13 19.95
C ALA A 165 29.02 -20.12 18.82
N TRP A 166 29.61 -21.27 19.16
CA TRP A 166 29.93 -22.31 18.17
C TRP A 166 28.68 -23.04 17.69
N LYS A 167 27.72 -23.29 18.58
CA LYS A 167 26.43 -23.91 18.22
C LYS A 167 25.65 -23.02 17.26
N ASP A 168 25.65 -21.71 17.52
CA ASP A 168 24.98 -20.72 16.68
C ASP A 168 25.63 -20.59 15.31
N MET A 169 26.97 -20.54 15.29
CA MET A 169 27.72 -20.49 14.05
C MET A 169 27.45 -21.74 13.21
N TYR A 170 27.50 -22.93 13.81
CA TYR A 170 27.18 -24.17 13.12
C TYR A 170 25.75 -24.17 12.58
N TYR A 171 24.76 -23.80 13.40
CA TYR A 171 23.36 -23.72 12.96
C TYR A 171 23.19 -22.74 11.80
N THR A 172 23.79 -21.56 11.91
CA THR A 172 23.75 -20.52 10.89
C THR A 172 24.40 -20.98 9.59
N ILE A 173 25.57 -21.62 9.64
CA ILE A 173 26.26 -22.18 8.46
C ILE A 173 25.43 -23.30 7.83
N SER A 174 24.90 -24.23 8.65
CA SER A 174 24.05 -25.33 8.16
C SER A 174 22.74 -24.86 7.52
N ASN A 175 22.33 -23.63 7.81
CA ASN A 175 21.14 -22.97 7.26
C ASN A 175 21.50 -21.71 6.47
N ALA A 176 22.72 -21.61 5.95
CA ALA A 176 23.24 -20.39 5.31
C ALA A 176 22.32 -19.89 4.19
N GLN A 177 21.70 -20.79 3.42
CA GLN A 177 20.75 -20.43 2.37
C GLN A 177 19.50 -19.70 2.90
N GLN A 178 18.96 -20.12 4.05
CA GLN A 178 17.79 -19.47 4.65
C GLN A 178 18.17 -18.09 5.19
N VAL A 179 19.33 -18.00 5.85
CA VAL A 179 19.85 -16.71 6.34
C VAL A 179 20.11 -15.76 5.18
N MET A 180 20.74 -16.23 4.10
CA MET A 180 20.97 -15.41 2.92
C MET A 180 19.65 -14.88 2.35
N LYS A 181 18.62 -15.72 2.22
CA LYS A 181 17.30 -15.31 1.74
C LYS A 181 16.61 -14.31 2.67
N LEU A 182 16.71 -14.50 3.99
CA LEU A 182 16.21 -13.53 4.98
C LEU A 182 16.92 -12.18 4.86
N ARG A 183 18.24 -12.20 4.63
CA ARG A 183 19.03 -10.98 4.44
C ARG A 183 18.70 -10.29 3.12
N VAL A 184 18.54 -11.04 2.04
CA VAL A 184 18.04 -10.50 0.76
C VAL A 184 16.67 -9.85 1.00
N TRP A 185 15.74 -10.54 1.67
CA TRP A 185 14.43 -9.99 2.03
C TRP A 185 14.51 -8.65 2.77
N GLN A 186 15.42 -8.55 3.73
CA GLN A 186 15.61 -7.36 4.56
C GLN A 186 16.23 -6.18 3.80
N ASN A 187 17.05 -6.48 2.80
CA ASN A 187 17.86 -5.49 2.10
C ASN A 187 17.32 -5.12 0.72
N THR A 188 16.33 -5.85 0.18
CA THR A 188 15.75 -5.47 -1.11
C THR A 188 15.00 -4.15 -0.95
N PRO A 189 15.36 -3.13 -1.72
CA PRO A 189 14.67 -1.85 -1.67
C PRO A 189 13.22 -2.05 -2.18
N LEU A 190 12.25 -1.52 -1.43
CA LEU A 190 10.90 -1.37 -1.92
C LEU A 190 10.93 -0.26 -2.98
N ILE A 191 10.66 -0.60 -4.23
CA ILE A 191 10.67 0.32 -5.37
C ILE A 191 9.35 0.17 -6.12
N GLY A 192 8.72 1.29 -6.47
CA GLY A 192 7.51 1.35 -7.27
C GLY A 192 6.30 1.87 -6.51
N SER A 193 5.34 2.41 -7.27
CA SER A 193 4.04 2.84 -6.76
C SER A 193 3.06 1.68 -6.50
N SER A 194 3.46 0.44 -6.75
CA SER A 194 2.53 -0.71 -6.80
C SER A 194 1.80 -0.93 -5.48
N ALA A 195 2.47 -0.81 -4.33
CA ALA A 195 1.82 -0.89 -3.02
C ALA A 195 0.73 0.18 -2.83
N ALA A 196 1.00 1.44 -3.20
CA ALA A 196 -0.01 2.49 -3.22
C ALA A 196 -1.20 2.18 -4.14
N VAL A 197 -0.94 1.62 -5.33
CA VAL A 197 -2.01 1.19 -6.27
C VAL A 197 -2.86 0.07 -5.65
N PHE A 198 -2.23 -0.93 -5.04
CA PHE A 198 -2.92 -1.97 -4.29
C PHE A 198 -3.72 -1.40 -3.12
N GLY A 199 -3.25 -0.33 -2.48
CA GLY A 199 -4.02 0.44 -1.51
C GLY A 199 -5.28 1.08 -2.07
N VAL A 200 -5.22 1.68 -3.26
CA VAL A 200 -6.42 2.20 -3.94
C VAL A 200 -7.40 1.06 -4.24
N ILE A 201 -6.91 -0.11 -4.63
CA ILE A 201 -7.74 -1.32 -4.81
C ILE A 201 -8.37 -1.77 -3.49
N GLY A 202 -7.60 -1.79 -2.40
CA GLY A 202 -8.10 -2.13 -1.07
C GLY A 202 -9.20 -1.18 -0.58
N ALA A 203 -9.03 0.12 -0.83
CA ALA A 203 -10.04 1.12 -0.56
C ALA A 203 -11.31 0.88 -1.38
N HIS A 204 -11.17 0.53 -2.65
CA HIS A 204 -12.30 0.22 -3.53
C HIS A 204 -13.06 -1.03 -3.08
N CYS A 205 -12.35 -2.09 -2.69
CA CYS A 205 -12.95 -3.28 -2.09
C CYS A 205 -13.70 -2.97 -0.80
N TYR A 206 -13.12 -2.17 0.10
CA TYR A 206 -13.79 -1.75 1.32
C TYR A 206 -15.13 -1.08 1.00
N ILE A 207 -15.14 -0.15 0.04
CA ILE A 207 -16.36 0.55 -0.37
C ILE A 207 -17.37 -0.40 -0.97
N ALA A 208 -16.94 -1.31 -1.85
CA ALA A 208 -17.82 -2.30 -2.47
C ALA A 208 -18.51 -3.23 -1.45
N LEU A 209 -17.83 -3.55 -0.35
CA LEU A 209 -18.35 -4.42 0.73
C LEU A 209 -19.21 -3.65 1.74
N CYS A 210 -18.77 -2.47 2.17
CA CYS A 210 -19.36 -1.76 3.29
C CYS A 210 -20.39 -0.71 2.88
N ASP A 211 -20.36 -0.25 1.62
CA ASP A 211 -21.23 0.80 1.12
C ASP A 211 -22.05 0.31 -0.08
N ARG A 212 -23.25 -0.22 0.23
CA ARG A 212 -24.14 -0.86 -0.75
C ARG A 212 -24.58 0.06 -1.88
N ASP A 213 -24.59 1.36 -1.59
CA ASP A 213 -25.20 2.41 -2.40
C ASP A 213 -24.12 3.33 -3.01
N HIS A 214 -22.84 3.06 -2.79
CA HIS A 214 -21.76 3.76 -3.48
C HIS A 214 -21.86 3.48 -4.99
N PRO A 215 -21.74 4.46 -5.88
CA PRO A 215 -21.98 4.25 -7.30
C PRO A 215 -20.77 3.61 -7.98
N ALA A 216 -19.58 3.84 -7.46
CA ALA A 216 -18.37 3.11 -7.82
C ALA A 216 -18.37 1.66 -7.31
N LYS A 217 -19.52 1.06 -7.04
CA LYS A 217 -19.58 -0.31 -6.55
C LYS A 217 -19.08 -1.24 -7.63
N MET A 218 -18.07 -2.03 -7.29
CA MET A 218 -17.61 -3.11 -8.14
C MET A 218 -18.75 -4.11 -8.33
N ASP A 219 -18.96 -4.57 -9.57
CA ASP A 219 -19.84 -5.70 -9.81
C ASP A 219 -19.30 -6.97 -9.12
N SER A 220 -20.16 -7.98 -8.94
CA SER A 220 -19.77 -9.20 -8.22
C SER A 220 -18.62 -9.97 -8.87
N ARG A 221 -18.44 -9.86 -10.20
CA ARG A 221 -17.35 -10.52 -10.92
C ARG A 221 -16.02 -9.80 -10.66
N ALA A 222 -16.02 -8.48 -10.73
CA ALA A 222 -14.87 -7.64 -10.42
C ALA A 222 -14.45 -7.81 -8.96
N GLN A 223 -15.40 -7.88 -8.03
CA GLN A 223 -15.11 -8.19 -6.62
C GLN A 223 -14.45 -9.56 -6.47
N MET A 224 -15.00 -10.59 -7.11
CA MET A 224 -14.44 -11.95 -7.07
C MET A 224 -13.03 -11.99 -7.65
N LEU A 225 -12.80 -11.35 -8.80
CA LEU A 225 -11.48 -11.27 -9.42
C LEU A 225 -10.47 -10.53 -8.54
N CYS A 226 -10.90 -9.45 -7.89
CA CYS A 226 -10.05 -8.73 -6.95
C CYS A 226 -9.68 -9.59 -5.73
N ILE A 227 -10.67 -10.26 -5.11
CA ILE A 227 -10.43 -11.18 -3.99
C ILE A 227 -9.50 -12.31 -4.41
N LEU A 228 -9.70 -12.89 -5.60
CA LEU A 228 -8.84 -13.95 -6.12
C LEU A 228 -7.41 -13.45 -6.33
N LYS A 229 -7.23 -12.27 -6.93
CA LYS A 229 -5.93 -11.65 -7.14
C LYS A 229 -5.22 -11.42 -5.80
N ILE A 230 -5.89 -10.85 -4.80
CA ILE A 230 -5.33 -10.66 -3.46
C ILE A 230 -5.02 -12.00 -2.78
N GLY A 231 -5.86 -13.02 -2.96
CA GLY A 231 -5.58 -14.37 -2.50
C GLY A 231 -4.31 -14.95 -3.12
N MET A 232 -4.05 -14.66 -4.39
CA MET A 232 -2.81 -15.04 -5.08
C MET A 232 -1.60 -14.24 -4.59
N GLU A 233 -1.74 -12.94 -4.29
CA GLU A 233 -0.66 -12.15 -3.67
C GLU A 233 -0.31 -12.69 -2.28
N LEU A 234 -1.34 -12.99 -1.48
CA LEU A 234 -1.17 -13.53 -0.14
C LEU A 234 -0.53 -14.93 -0.14
N SER A 235 -0.89 -15.80 -1.09
CA SER A 235 -0.32 -17.15 -1.18
C SER A 235 1.16 -17.16 -1.58
N ARG A 236 1.64 -16.06 -2.16
CA ARG A 236 3.06 -15.85 -2.52
C ARG A 236 3.82 -15.04 -1.47
N THR A 237 3.11 -14.41 -0.54
CA THR A 237 3.73 -13.74 0.61
C THR A 237 4.25 -14.80 1.57
N PRO A 238 5.54 -14.80 1.93
CA PRO A 238 6.00 -15.66 3.00
C PRO A 238 5.34 -15.18 4.29
N LEU A 239 4.53 -16.03 4.93
CA LEU A 239 3.99 -15.74 6.25
C LEU A 239 4.76 -16.51 7.35
N SER A 240 5.64 -17.42 6.95
CA SER A 240 6.46 -18.25 7.83
C SER A 240 7.86 -18.50 7.26
N LEU A 241 8.84 -18.76 8.12
CA LEU A 241 10.20 -19.11 7.68
C LEU A 241 10.25 -20.39 6.83
N ASP A 242 9.30 -21.32 6.96
CA ASP A 242 9.32 -22.55 6.16
C ASP A 242 8.97 -22.30 4.68
N GLN A 243 8.21 -21.23 4.41
CA GLN A 243 7.90 -20.74 3.07
C GLN A 243 9.04 -19.91 2.45
N ILE A 244 10.13 -19.66 3.19
CA ILE A 244 11.36 -19.07 2.66
C ILE A 244 12.10 -20.06 1.74
N SER A 245 11.84 -21.36 1.86
CA SER A 245 12.37 -22.31 0.88
C SER A 245 11.86 -22.00 -0.54
N SER A 246 10.61 -21.55 -0.69
CA SER A 246 10.04 -21.06 -1.96
C SER A 246 10.44 -19.62 -2.36
N LEU A 247 11.23 -18.90 -1.54
CA LEU A 247 11.86 -17.60 -1.87
C LEU A 247 12.99 -17.69 -2.91
N GLY A 248 12.97 -18.69 -3.79
CA GLY A 248 13.89 -18.74 -4.94
C GLY A 248 13.50 -17.78 -6.07
N ASN A 249 12.30 -17.20 -6.01
CA ASN A 249 11.84 -16.17 -6.94
C ASN A 249 11.91 -14.81 -6.25
N ASP A 250 12.57 -13.85 -6.90
CA ASP A 250 12.85 -12.51 -6.36
C ASP A 250 11.59 -11.67 -6.06
N ASP A 251 10.40 -12.10 -6.53
CA ASP A 251 9.15 -11.33 -6.49
C ASP A 251 8.41 -11.34 -5.14
N ASN A 252 8.84 -12.11 -4.15
CA ASN A 252 8.05 -12.32 -2.94
C ASN A 252 7.94 -11.07 -2.05
N ILE A 253 8.92 -10.15 -2.11
CA ILE A 253 8.91 -8.90 -1.36
C ILE A 253 7.86 -7.96 -1.93
N ASP A 254 7.74 -7.93 -3.26
CA ASP A 254 6.72 -7.17 -3.95
C ASP A 254 5.33 -7.67 -3.55
N HIS A 255 5.14 -9.00 -3.49
CA HIS A 255 3.89 -9.60 -3.04
C HIS A 255 3.50 -9.19 -1.61
N ALA A 256 4.46 -9.19 -0.66
CA ALA A 256 4.19 -8.71 0.70
C ALA A 256 3.85 -7.22 0.74
N SER A 257 4.57 -6.41 -0.05
CA SER A 257 4.33 -4.98 -0.17
C SER A 257 2.95 -4.68 -0.74
N HIS A 258 2.54 -5.40 -1.80
CA HIS A 258 1.21 -5.30 -2.40
C HIS A 258 0.12 -5.68 -1.40
N PHE A 259 0.31 -6.78 -0.67
CA PHE A 259 -0.64 -7.21 0.36
C PHE A 259 -0.77 -6.17 1.49
N CYS A 260 0.34 -5.65 2.00
CA CYS A 260 0.34 -4.65 3.06
C CYS A 260 -0.24 -3.32 2.57
N GLY A 261 0.04 -2.92 1.32
CA GLY A 261 -0.56 -1.76 0.67
C GLY A 261 -2.06 -1.90 0.54
N PHE A 262 -2.55 -3.04 0.04
CA PHE A 262 -3.98 -3.36 -0.02
C PHE A 262 -4.66 -3.26 1.35
N LEU A 263 -4.10 -3.92 2.36
CA LEU A 263 -4.63 -3.87 3.72
C LEU A 263 -4.62 -2.44 4.27
N GLY A 264 -3.56 -1.70 4.01
CA GLY A 264 -3.43 -0.29 4.37
C GLY A 264 -4.54 0.56 3.78
N GLY A 265 -4.77 0.46 2.47
CA GLY A 265 -5.83 1.21 1.80
C GLY A 265 -7.23 0.82 2.27
N PHE A 266 -7.47 -0.47 2.53
CA PHE A 266 -8.73 -0.96 3.11
C PHE A 266 -8.99 -0.32 4.49
N LEU A 267 -7.97 -0.32 5.37
CA LEU A 267 -8.07 0.27 6.70
C LEU A 267 -8.25 1.79 6.63
N LEU A 268 -7.48 2.48 5.80
CA LEU A 268 -7.57 3.93 5.62
C LEU A 268 -8.94 4.36 5.08
N ALA A 269 -9.51 3.58 4.15
CA ALA A 269 -10.87 3.77 3.65
C ALA A 269 -11.92 3.58 4.75
N SER A 270 -11.72 2.60 5.63
CA SER A 270 -12.61 2.37 6.78
C SER A 270 -12.61 3.55 7.75
N VAL A 271 -11.42 4.07 8.08
CA VAL A 271 -11.26 5.24 8.94
C VAL A 271 -11.93 6.45 8.29
N TRP A 272 -11.66 6.69 7.00
CA TRP A 272 -12.27 7.79 6.26
C TRP A 272 -13.81 7.70 6.23
N HIS A 273 -14.35 6.49 6.02
CA HIS A 273 -15.78 6.24 6.05
C HIS A 273 -16.39 6.57 7.42
N VAL A 274 -15.74 6.19 8.52
CA VAL A 274 -16.22 6.52 9.88
C VAL A 274 -16.17 8.02 10.15
N LEU A 275 -15.06 8.69 9.80
CA LEU A 275 -14.89 10.13 10.00
C LEU A 275 -15.92 10.94 9.20
N SER A 276 -16.15 10.58 7.93
CA SER A 276 -17.14 11.24 7.08
C SER A 276 -18.59 11.03 7.55
N ARG A 277 -18.90 9.91 8.23
CA ARG A 277 -20.21 9.72 8.89
C ARG A 277 -20.40 10.66 10.07
N LYS A 278 -19.41 10.78 10.94
CA LYS A 278 -19.47 11.69 12.11
C LYS A 278 -19.68 13.14 11.68
N TRP A 279 -18.93 13.59 10.67
CA TRP A 279 -19.07 14.94 10.13
C TRP A 279 -20.48 15.25 9.60
N ARG A 280 -21.13 14.27 8.94
CA ARG A 280 -22.50 14.40 8.43
C ARG A 280 -23.54 14.60 9.54
N HIS A 281 -23.38 13.91 10.67
CA HIS A 281 -24.32 14.05 11.79
C HIS A 281 -24.27 15.46 12.40
N HIS A 282 -23.09 16.06 12.53
CA HIS A 282 -22.98 17.45 13.02
C HIS A 282 -23.56 18.48 12.03
N GLY A 283 -23.27 18.34 10.73
CA GLY A 283 -23.76 19.28 9.72
C GLY A 283 -25.27 19.19 9.42
N SER A 284 -25.93 18.09 9.81
CA SER A 284 -27.39 17.96 9.70
C SER A 284 -28.12 18.57 10.91
N GLN A 285 -27.56 18.47 12.12
CA GLN A 285 -28.11 19.16 13.29
C GLN A 285 -28.11 20.67 13.11
N HIS A 286 -27.01 21.26 12.62
CA HIS A 286 -26.92 22.71 12.43
C HIS A 286 -27.98 23.27 11.46
N ARG A 287 -28.27 22.56 10.37
CA ARG A 287 -29.29 22.97 9.39
C ARG A 287 -30.72 22.84 9.91
N TYR A 288 -30.97 21.90 10.82
CA TYR A 288 -32.28 21.75 11.44
C TYR A 288 -32.62 22.94 12.36
N TYR A 289 -31.62 23.51 13.03
CA TYR A 289 -31.80 24.72 13.84
C TYR A 289 -31.99 25.98 12.99
N GLU A 290 -31.25 26.12 11.88
CA GLU A 290 -31.45 27.26 10.94
C GLU A 290 -32.84 27.28 10.30
N THR A 291 -33.41 26.11 10.00
CA THR A 291 -34.75 26.03 9.36
C THR A 291 -35.93 26.20 10.34
N ARG A 292 -35.69 26.19 11.65
CA ARG A 292 -36.72 26.47 12.67
C ARG A 292 -36.70 27.91 13.20
N CYS A 293 -35.68 28.71 12.86
CA CYS A 293 -35.54 30.10 13.29
C CYS A 293 -36.04 31.11 12.24
N VAL A 294 -36.81 30.67 11.24
CA VAL A 294 -37.47 31.49 10.21
C VAL A 294 -38.95 31.19 10.26
#